data_AF-A0A1W9GF87-F1
#
_entry.id   AF-A0A1W9GF87-F1
#
_cell.length_a   1.000
_cell.length_b   1.000
_cell.length_c   1.000
_cell.angle_alpha   90.00
_cell.angle_beta   90.00
_cell.angle_gamma   90.00
#
_symmetry.space_group_name_H-M   'P 1'
#
loop_
_entity.id
_entity.type
_entity.pdbx_description
1 polymer ?
#
loop_
_entity_poly.entity_id
_entity_poly.type
_entity_poly.pdbx_seq_one_letter_code
_entity_poly.pdbx_strand_id
1 'polypeptide(L)'
;MSRPGHPISLVTDLKSASSQASRNTASSIAAVGCSCAALAISFCGVAEYDLPITKYVRSVTIHLPWDQLTVPWMAFVSNTGDWIGQGWRLAIVSILLLVAAWAFEKPTIKIVAIQSLIAHGIAALLANGLKHLIGRPRPKFVHSGDWQITFSLASGLDSFPSGHSTASFAVATVLAKRFPLFAPLCIALALFVALGRVLRGSHFPTDVLGGAVIGTLSGFVAMAPLKHWRTSLEDGLRYAAMGASALFALLWVLSRQMEDGMVGFLYLALGTSAVAGGLWIRRTRWMHREGTRWGRDSNVSALLIVYGLAAMTTSPLVLSAVGFACMAFWLNAIGRNDDVAEQLPAWSVIRESALIGVLAFAMLILVEARAVLPFP
;
A
#
# COMPACT_ATOMS: atom_id res chain seq x y z
N MET A 1 -24.98 49.30 -23.94
CA MET A 1 -23.51 49.52 -23.99
C MET A 1 -22.80 48.26 -23.50
N SER A 2 -22.48 47.35 -24.41
CA SER A 2 -21.60 46.20 -24.15
C SER A 2 -20.15 46.68 -24.20
N ARG A 3 -19.43 46.62 -23.08
CA ARG A 3 -17.98 46.88 -23.07
C ARG A 3 -17.28 45.82 -23.93
N PRO A 4 -16.38 46.18 -24.87
CA PRO A 4 -15.60 45.21 -25.60
C PRO A 4 -14.62 44.54 -24.62
N GLY A 5 -14.70 43.21 -24.48
CA GLY A 5 -13.70 42.45 -23.73
C GLY A 5 -12.34 42.62 -24.40
N HIS A 6 -11.35 43.13 -23.65
CA HIS A 6 -10.01 43.36 -24.16
C HIS A 6 -9.35 42.01 -24.55
N PRO A 7 -8.84 41.84 -25.79
CA PRO A 7 -8.19 40.60 -26.22
C PRO A 7 -6.92 40.23 -25.41
N ILE A 8 -6.37 41.19 -24.67
CA ILE A 8 -5.18 41.01 -23.82
C ILE A 8 -5.49 40.11 -22.61
N SER A 9 -6.67 40.21 -22.00
CA SER A 9 -7.02 39.38 -20.83
C SER A 9 -7.15 37.90 -21.20
N LEU A 10 -7.74 37.62 -22.37
CA LEU A 10 -7.89 36.26 -22.90
C LEU A 10 -6.53 35.60 -23.19
N VAL A 11 -5.56 36.35 -23.71
CA VAL A 11 -4.21 35.84 -24.00
C VAL A 11 -3.41 35.58 -22.73
N THR A 12 -3.54 36.43 -21.70
CA THR A 12 -2.94 36.17 -20.38
C THR A 12 -3.56 34.97 -19.68
N ASP A 13 -4.87 34.77 -19.80
CA ASP A 13 -5.58 33.62 -19.22
C ASP A 13 -5.22 32.31 -19.92
N LEU A 14 -5.04 32.32 -21.24
CA LEU A 14 -4.57 31.15 -22.00
C LEU A 14 -3.10 30.80 -21.68
N LYS A 15 -2.25 31.80 -21.45
CA LYS A 15 -0.86 31.59 -21.02
C LYS A 15 -0.77 31.08 -19.58
N SER A 16 -1.62 31.56 -18.67
CA SER A 16 -1.65 31.08 -17.29
C SER A 16 -2.20 29.65 -17.21
N ALA A 17 -3.25 29.34 -17.97
CA ALA A 17 -3.82 27.99 -18.05
C ALA A 17 -2.85 26.97 -18.67
N SER A 18 -2.14 27.33 -19.75
CA SER A 18 -1.13 26.45 -20.37
C SER A 18 0.09 26.23 -19.47
N SER A 19 0.54 27.27 -18.77
CA SER A 19 1.59 27.17 -17.74
C SER A 19 1.17 26.26 -16.59
N GLN A 20 -0.07 26.37 -16.11
CA GLN A 20 -0.60 25.51 -15.06
C GLN A 20 -0.71 24.04 -15.52
N ALA A 21 -1.22 23.80 -16.73
CA ALA A 21 -1.33 22.45 -17.28
C ALA A 21 0.05 21.77 -17.44
N SER A 22 1.06 22.53 -17.87
CA SER A 22 2.45 22.06 -17.96
C SER A 22 3.01 21.68 -16.58
N ARG A 23 2.82 22.55 -15.56
CA ARG A 23 3.23 22.28 -14.17
C ARG A 23 2.54 21.05 -13.57
N ASN A 24 1.25 20.88 -13.82
CA ASN A 24 0.48 19.72 -13.35
C ASN A 24 0.96 18.42 -14.01
N THR A 25 1.34 18.48 -15.28
CA THR A 25 1.87 17.32 -16.02
C THR A 25 3.26 16.93 -15.51
N ALA A 26 4.16 17.90 -15.32
CA ALA A 26 5.51 17.64 -14.82
C ALA A 26 5.51 17.05 -13.41
N SER A 27 4.67 17.61 -12.51
CA SER A 27 4.52 17.09 -11.14
C SER A 27 3.91 15.68 -11.10
N SER A 28 2.93 15.39 -11.94
CA SER A 28 2.36 14.04 -12.11
C SER A 28 3.43 13.03 -12.56
N ILE A 29 4.22 13.35 -13.60
CA ILE A 29 5.29 12.47 -14.10
C ILE A 29 6.34 12.22 -13.00
N ALA A 30 6.77 13.27 -12.30
CA ALA A 30 7.73 13.15 -11.21
C ALA A 30 7.18 12.31 -10.05
N ALA A 31 5.89 12.45 -9.71
CA ALA A 31 5.24 11.66 -8.67
C ALA A 31 5.16 10.17 -9.05
N VAL A 32 4.88 9.86 -10.32
CA VAL A 32 4.93 8.49 -10.84
C VAL A 32 6.34 7.93 -10.76
N GLY A 33 7.35 8.67 -11.20
CA GLY A 33 8.76 8.27 -11.12
C GLY A 33 9.19 7.95 -9.68
N CYS A 34 8.83 8.82 -8.72
CA CYS A 34 9.08 8.58 -7.30
C CYS A 34 8.36 7.33 -6.78
N SER A 35 7.11 7.10 -7.19
CA SER A 35 6.35 5.91 -6.78
C SER A 35 6.98 4.63 -7.30
N CYS A 36 7.43 4.63 -8.56
CA CYS A 36 8.15 3.51 -9.16
C CYS A 36 9.49 3.24 -8.45
N ALA A 37 10.25 4.29 -8.11
CA ALA A 37 11.50 4.15 -7.36
C ALA A 37 11.26 3.56 -5.96
N ALA A 38 10.25 4.05 -5.24
CA ALA A 38 9.85 3.51 -3.94
C ALA A 38 9.46 2.03 -4.02
N LEU A 39 8.66 1.66 -5.03
CA LEU A 39 8.31 0.26 -5.28
C LEU A 39 9.54 -0.58 -5.58
N ALA A 40 10.43 -0.14 -6.49
CA ALA A 40 11.62 -0.88 -6.86
C ALA A 40 12.52 -1.16 -5.65
N ILE A 41 12.82 -0.14 -4.83
CA ILE A 41 13.61 -0.32 -3.60
C ILE A 41 12.91 -1.28 -2.64
N SER A 42 11.58 -1.14 -2.47
CA SER A 42 10.80 -2.02 -1.58
C SER A 42 10.77 -3.47 -2.07
N PHE A 43 10.61 -3.71 -3.38
CA PHE A 43 10.64 -5.06 -3.94
C PHE A 43 12.02 -5.69 -3.79
N CYS A 44 13.09 -4.94 -4.07
CA CYS A 44 14.46 -5.42 -3.88
C CYS A 44 14.71 -5.76 -2.40
N GLY A 45 14.31 -4.87 -1.49
CA GLY A 45 14.46 -5.09 -0.05
C GLY A 45 13.65 -6.27 0.46
N VAL A 46 12.39 -6.42 0.05
CA VAL A 46 11.53 -7.54 0.43
C VAL A 46 12.01 -8.87 -0.18
N ALA A 47 12.67 -8.85 -1.35
CA ALA A 47 13.22 -10.05 -1.98
C ALA A 47 14.31 -10.74 -1.13
N GLU A 48 15.06 -9.97 -0.32
CA GLU A 48 16.05 -10.54 0.61
C GLU A 48 15.41 -11.50 1.63
N TYR A 49 14.12 -11.31 1.93
CA TYR A 49 13.35 -12.10 2.89
C TYR A 49 12.71 -13.34 2.29
N ASP A 50 12.65 -13.47 0.96
CA ASP A 50 11.91 -14.54 0.31
C ASP A 50 12.41 -15.92 0.72
N LEU A 51 13.74 -16.14 0.62
CA LEU A 51 14.34 -17.42 0.94
C LEU A 51 14.47 -17.66 2.45
N PRO A 52 14.92 -16.70 3.29
CA PRO A 52 14.98 -16.91 4.74
C PRO A 52 13.62 -17.23 5.36
N ILE A 53 12.56 -16.50 5.02
CA ILE A 53 11.21 -16.79 5.53
C ILE A 53 10.73 -18.16 5.04
N THR A 54 11.00 -18.52 3.78
CA THR A 54 10.66 -19.85 3.27
C THR A 54 11.35 -20.96 4.06
N LYS A 55 12.66 -20.81 4.33
CA LYS A 55 13.44 -21.77 5.12
C LYS A 55 12.91 -21.89 6.55
N TYR A 56 12.51 -20.78 7.17
CA TYR A 56 11.87 -20.77 8.48
C TYR A 56 10.55 -21.52 8.51
N VAL A 57 9.65 -21.19 7.58
CA VAL A 57 8.36 -21.86 7.49
C VAL A 57 8.56 -23.35 7.25
N ARG A 58 9.58 -23.75 6.47
CA ARG A 58 9.92 -25.15 6.26
C ARG A 58 10.53 -25.83 7.48
N SER A 59 11.36 -25.14 8.27
CA SER A 59 11.99 -25.73 9.45
C SER A 59 10.96 -26.12 10.52
N VAL A 60 9.88 -25.35 10.64
CA VAL A 60 8.76 -25.66 11.56
C VAL A 60 7.72 -26.63 10.98
N THR A 61 7.88 -27.05 9.73
CA THR A 61 6.94 -27.98 9.01
C THR A 61 7.65 -29.18 8.37
N ILE A 62 8.88 -29.48 8.76
CA ILE A 62 9.79 -30.36 8.00
C ILE A 62 9.24 -31.78 7.76
N HIS A 63 8.39 -32.29 8.67
CA HIS A 63 7.80 -33.63 8.60
C HIS A 63 6.43 -33.69 7.91
N LEU A 64 5.94 -32.56 7.38
CA LEU A 64 4.60 -32.45 6.83
C LEU A 64 4.65 -32.07 5.34
N PRO A 65 3.60 -32.44 4.59
CA PRO A 65 3.28 -31.80 3.32
C PRO A 65 3.24 -30.27 3.48
N TRP A 66 3.65 -29.51 2.45
CA TRP A 66 3.73 -28.04 2.50
C TRP A 66 2.41 -27.33 2.83
N ASP A 67 1.29 -28.03 2.69
CA ASP A 67 -0.06 -27.59 3.01
C ASP A 67 -0.49 -27.82 4.47
N GLN A 68 0.32 -28.54 5.26
CA GLN A 68 0.01 -28.89 6.63
C GLN A 68 0.97 -28.19 7.61
N LEU A 69 0.40 -27.33 8.46
CA LEU A 69 1.10 -26.61 9.53
C LEU A 69 0.70 -27.23 10.87
N THR A 70 1.67 -27.62 11.71
CA THR A 70 1.43 -28.14 13.07
C THR A 70 1.28 -27.05 14.11
N VAL A 71 1.91 -25.90 13.91
CA VAL A 71 1.83 -24.76 14.84
C VAL A 71 0.41 -24.17 14.77
N PRO A 72 -0.41 -24.26 15.84
CA PRO A 72 -1.86 -24.01 15.75
C PRO A 72 -2.22 -22.63 15.21
N TRP A 73 -1.53 -21.58 15.63
CA TRP A 73 -1.80 -20.23 15.16
C TRP A 73 -1.41 -20.04 13.69
N MET A 74 -0.30 -20.65 13.23
CA MET A 74 0.12 -20.60 11.82
C MET A 74 -0.88 -21.34 10.95
N ALA A 75 -1.32 -22.51 11.39
CA ALA A 75 -2.34 -23.30 10.71
C ALA A 75 -3.67 -22.53 10.62
N PHE A 76 -4.11 -21.89 11.71
CA PHE A 76 -5.30 -21.05 11.73
C PHE A 76 -5.21 -19.89 10.73
N VAL A 77 -4.14 -19.10 10.78
CA VAL A 77 -3.93 -17.95 9.88
C VAL A 77 -3.87 -18.42 8.43
N SER A 78 -3.14 -19.51 8.17
CA SER A 78 -2.99 -20.06 6.82
C SER A 78 -4.29 -20.63 6.26
N ASN A 79 -5.01 -21.45 7.02
CA ASN A 79 -6.29 -22.07 6.63
C ASN A 79 -7.38 -21.04 6.44
N THR A 80 -7.50 -20.11 7.38
CA THR A 80 -8.50 -19.04 7.30
C THR A 80 -8.16 -18.06 6.17
N GLY A 81 -6.88 -17.70 6.00
CA GLY A 81 -6.43 -16.83 4.91
C GLY A 81 -6.65 -17.45 3.54
N ASP A 82 -6.42 -18.77 3.39
CA ASP A 82 -6.84 -19.52 2.20
C ASP A 82 -8.32 -19.37 1.97
N TRP A 83 -9.08 -19.67 3.02
CA TRP A 83 -10.50 -19.82 2.95
C TRP A 83 -11.15 -18.50 2.53
N ILE A 84 -10.68 -17.37 3.06
CA ILE A 84 -11.16 -16.03 2.70
C ILE A 84 -10.68 -15.62 1.30
N GLY A 85 -9.42 -15.90 0.95
CA GLY A 85 -8.80 -15.38 -0.26
C GLY A 85 -9.14 -16.14 -1.55
N GLN A 86 -9.90 -17.23 -1.49
CA GLN A 86 -10.33 -17.95 -2.69
C GLN A 86 -11.16 -17.04 -3.60
N GLY A 87 -10.74 -16.91 -4.86
CA GLY A 87 -11.31 -15.91 -5.77
C GLY A 87 -12.81 -16.04 -5.98
N TRP A 88 -13.31 -17.28 -6.14
CA TRP A 88 -14.74 -17.55 -6.30
C TRP A 88 -15.56 -17.16 -5.06
N ARG A 89 -14.99 -17.23 -3.84
CA ARG A 89 -15.69 -16.81 -2.61
C ARG A 89 -15.79 -15.30 -2.53
N LEU A 90 -14.73 -14.58 -2.86
CA LEU A 90 -14.76 -13.12 -2.96
C LEU A 90 -15.76 -12.65 -4.02
N ALA A 91 -15.87 -13.38 -5.14
CA ALA A 91 -16.90 -13.15 -6.15
C ALA A 91 -18.31 -13.40 -5.60
N ILE A 92 -18.55 -14.51 -4.89
CA ILE A 92 -19.84 -14.79 -4.24
C ILE A 92 -20.20 -13.69 -3.23
N VAL A 93 -19.26 -13.27 -2.38
CA VAL A 93 -19.51 -12.17 -1.43
C VAL A 93 -19.91 -10.89 -2.16
N SER A 94 -19.24 -10.56 -3.27
CA SER A 94 -19.59 -9.39 -4.08
C SER A 94 -20.96 -9.53 -4.74
N ILE A 95 -21.33 -10.72 -5.19
CA ILE A 95 -22.65 -11.03 -5.76
C ILE A 95 -23.74 -10.96 -4.68
N LEU A 96 -23.52 -11.52 -3.50
CA LEU A 96 -24.46 -11.45 -2.39
C LEU A 96 -24.68 -10.01 -1.93
N LEU A 97 -23.61 -9.21 -1.84
CA LEU A 97 -23.71 -7.78 -1.59
C LEU A 97 -24.52 -7.06 -2.67
N LEU A 98 -24.36 -7.45 -3.94
CA LEU A 98 -25.12 -6.88 -5.05
C LEU A 98 -26.61 -7.24 -4.97
N VAL A 99 -26.94 -8.50 -4.69
CA VAL A 99 -28.31 -8.99 -4.54
C VAL A 99 -28.98 -8.32 -3.35
N ALA A 100 -28.31 -8.23 -2.19
CA ALA A 100 -28.82 -7.53 -1.03
C ALA A 100 -29.02 -6.03 -1.31
N ALA A 101 -28.07 -5.37 -1.97
CA ALA A 101 -28.21 -3.96 -2.33
C ALA A 101 -29.37 -3.70 -3.28
N TRP A 102 -29.65 -4.63 -4.18
CA TRP A 102 -30.81 -4.57 -5.07
C TRP A 102 -32.12 -4.81 -4.31
N ALA A 103 -32.18 -5.83 -3.46
CA ALA A 103 -33.37 -6.17 -2.68
C ALA A 103 -33.76 -5.09 -1.66
N PHE A 104 -32.79 -4.41 -1.05
CA PHE A 104 -33.02 -3.34 -0.06
C PHE A 104 -32.92 -1.92 -0.63
N GLU A 105 -32.88 -1.79 -1.97
CA GLU A 105 -32.83 -0.51 -2.69
C GLU A 105 -31.73 0.45 -2.17
N LYS A 106 -30.52 -0.08 -1.95
CA LYS A 106 -29.35 0.68 -1.48
C LYS A 106 -28.41 1.02 -2.65
N PRO A 107 -28.59 2.16 -3.35
CA PRO A 107 -27.82 2.49 -4.56
C PRO A 107 -26.32 2.57 -4.31
N THR A 108 -25.91 3.08 -3.14
CA THR A 108 -24.49 3.17 -2.76
C THR A 108 -23.85 1.78 -2.67
N ILE A 109 -24.51 0.83 -2.00
CA ILE A 109 -23.97 -0.54 -1.84
C ILE A 109 -23.94 -1.26 -3.19
N LYS A 110 -24.92 -1.01 -4.07
CA LYS A 110 -24.96 -1.55 -5.43
C LYS A 110 -23.73 -1.15 -6.24
N ILE A 111 -23.37 0.15 -6.21
CA ILE A 111 -22.18 0.67 -6.90
C ILE A 111 -20.91 0.03 -6.34
N VAL A 112 -20.80 -0.08 -5.01
CA VAL A 112 -19.65 -0.71 -4.37
C VAL A 112 -19.51 -2.17 -4.78
N ALA A 113 -20.60 -2.94 -4.76
CA ALA A 113 -20.59 -4.35 -5.14
C ALA A 113 -20.15 -4.56 -6.60
N ILE A 114 -20.66 -3.73 -7.52
CA ILE A 114 -20.24 -3.75 -8.94
C ILE A 114 -18.75 -3.40 -9.08
N GLN A 115 -18.29 -2.34 -8.40
CA GLN A 115 -16.89 -1.93 -8.45
C GLN A 115 -15.96 -2.99 -7.86
N SER A 116 -16.35 -3.67 -6.79
CA SER A 116 -15.61 -4.79 -6.21
C SER A 116 -15.53 -5.97 -7.19
N LEU A 117 -16.61 -6.27 -7.91
CA LEU A 117 -16.62 -7.34 -8.91
C LEU A 117 -15.74 -7.00 -10.12
N ILE A 118 -15.80 -5.76 -10.61
CA ILE A 118 -14.92 -5.27 -11.70
C ILE A 118 -13.46 -5.30 -11.25
N ALA A 119 -13.16 -4.80 -10.05
CA ALA A 119 -11.81 -4.81 -9.48
C ALA A 119 -11.27 -6.25 -9.38
N HIS A 120 -12.10 -7.18 -8.91
CA HIS A 120 -11.76 -8.60 -8.84
C HIS A 120 -11.49 -9.20 -10.22
N GLY A 121 -12.33 -8.90 -11.22
CA GLY A 121 -12.15 -9.36 -12.59
C GLY A 121 -10.83 -8.87 -13.20
N ILE A 122 -10.54 -7.57 -13.09
CA ILE A 122 -9.27 -6.98 -13.56
C ILE A 122 -8.09 -7.65 -12.85
N ALA A 123 -8.16 -7.78 -11.52
CA ALA A 123 -7.14 -8.43 -10.71
C ALA A 123 -6.88 -9.88 -11.14
N ALA A 124 -7.94 -10.66 -11.37
CA ALA A 124 -7.84 -12.06 -11.79
C ALA A 124 -7.21 -12.19 -13.19
N LEU A 125 -7.61 -11.33 -14.13
CA LEU A 125 -7.03 -11.30 -15.48
C LEU A 125 -5.53 -10.98 -15.44
N LEU A 126 -5.15 -9.94 -14.70
CA LEU A 126 -3.74 -9.54 -14.56
C LEU A 126 -2.92 -10.61 -13.83
N ALA A 127 -3.43 -11.18 -12.74
CA ALA A 127 -2.72 -12.21 -11.99
C ALA A 127 -2.48 -13.47 -12.83
N ASN A 128 -3.50 -13.96 -13.55
CA ASN A 128 -3.36 -15.14 -14.40
C ASN A 128 -2.44 -14.87 -15.59
N GLY A 129 -2.57 -13.71 -16.24
CA GLY A 129 -1.68 -13.30 -17.33
C GLY A 129 -0.22 -13.26 -16.89
N LEU A 130 0.07 -12.58 -15.77
CA LEU A 130 1.44 -12.42 -15.26
C LEU A 130 2.04 -13.75 -14.77
N LYS A 131 1.24 -14.64 -14.17
CA LYS A 131 1.69 -15.97 -13.76
C LYS A 131 2.31 -16.75 -14.92
N HIS A 132 1.60 -16.79 -16.05
CA HIS A 132 2.06 -17.52 -17.23
C HIS A 132 3.23 -16.82 -17.92
N LEU A 133 3.27 -15.49 -17.90
CA LEU A 133 4.36 -14.71 -18.48
C LEU A 133 5.67 -14.83 -17.70
N ILE A 134 5.60 -14.81 -16.36
CA ILE A 134 6.79 -14.79 -15.50
C ILE A 134 7.28 -16.20 -15.19
N GLY A 135 6.39 -17.14 -14.91
CA GLY A 135 6.81 -18.53 -14.69
C GLY A 135 7.65 -18.74 -13.44
N ARG A 136 7.37 -18.01 -12.34
CA ARG A 136 8.17 -18.09 -11.11
C ARG A 136 7.87 -19.39 -10.35
N PRO A 137 8.88 -20.19 -9.96
CA PRO A 137 8.69 -21.38 -9.14
C PRO A 137 8.15 -21.04 -7.75
N ARG A 138 7.28 -21.89 -7.21
CA ARG A 138 6.74 -21.73 -5.84
C ARG A 138 7.77 -22.11 -4.75
N PRO A 139 7.64 -21.57 -3.52
CA PRO A 139 8.57 -21.87 -2.43
C PRO A 139 8.74 -23.36 -2.12
N LYS A 140 7.68 -24.17 -2.34
CA LYS A 140 7.75 -25.62 -2.15
C LYS A 140 8.77 -26.35 -3.05
N PHE A 141 9.17 -25.73 -4.17
CA PHE A 141 10.15 -26.28 -5.12
C PHE A 141 11.57 -25.75 -4.86
N VAL A 142 11.81 -25.00 -3.78
CA VAL A 142 13.14 -24.47 -3.43
C VAL A 142 14.21 -25.57 -3.34
N HIS A 143 13.83 -26.80 -3.01
CA HIS A 143 14.74 -27.92 -2.75
C HIS A 143 14.96 -28.84 -3.95
N SER A 144 14.21 -28.65 -5.06
CA SER A 144 14.28 -29.56 -6.23
C SER A 144 15.39 -29.22 -7.23
N GLY A 145 16.22 -28.21 -6.98
CA GLY A 145 17.34 -27.83 -7.86
C GLY A 145 16.94 -27.07 -9.15
N ASP A 146 15.70 -27.25 -9.62
CA ASP A 146 15.17 -26.61 -10.85
C ASP A 146 14.61 -25.19 -10.59
N TRP A 147 15.51 -24.25 -10.33
CA TRP A 147 15.19 -22.82 -10.21
C TRP A 147 15.35 -22.09 -11.53
N GLN A 148 14.39 -22.27 -12.44
CA GLN A 148 14.36 -21.52 -13.69
C GLN A 148 13.12 -20.64 -13.74
N ILE A 149 13.33 -19.34 -13.93
CA ILE A 149 12.27 -18.40 -14.29
C ILE A 149 12.13 -18.48 -15.80
N THR A 150 11.03 -19.05 -16.27
CA THR A 150 10.78 -19.25 -17.70
C THR A 150 9.29 -19.27 -17.93
N PHE A 151 8.85 -18.64 -19.03
CA PHE A 151 7.46 -18.71 -19.49
C PHE A 151 6.95 -20.15 -19.43
N SER A 152 5.87 -20.38 -18.70
CA SER A 152 5.35 -21.74 -18.53
C SER A 152 3.86 -21.77 -18.21
N LEU A 153 3.20 -22.75 -18.82
CA LEU A 153 1.82 -23.14 -18.48
C LEU A 153 1.80 -24.31 -17.49
N ALA A 154 2.96 -24.82 -17.05
CA ALA A 154 3.05 -25.94 -16.12
C ALA A 154 2.62 -25.56 -14.70
N SER A 155 1.99 -26.52 -14.00
CA SER A 155 1.65 -26.36 -12.58
C SER A 155 2.90 -26.21 -11.72
N GLY A 156 2.99 -25.16 -10.92
CA GLY A 156 4.10 -24.95 -9.98
C GLY A 156 5.07 -23.82 -10.34
N LEU A 157 5.00 -23.30 -11.57
CA LEU A 157 5.69 -22.09 -12.04
C LEU A 157 4.77 -20.84 -12.01
N ASP A 158 3.72 -20.88 -11.22
CA ASP A 158 2.69 -19.83 -11.15
C ASP A 158 2.73 -19.06 -9.82
N SER A 159 3.92 -18.85 -9.25
CA SER A 159 4.07 -18.21 -7.93
C SER A 159 3.81 -16.70 -7.95
N PHE A 160 4.37 -15.98 -8.93
CA PHE A 160 4.21 -14.53 -9.00
C PHE A 160 3.14 -14.14 -10.04
N PRO A 161 2.19 -13.25 -9.70
CA PRO A 161 1.85 -12.78 -8.36
C PRO A 161 0.91 -13.76 -7.62
N SER A 162 0.77 -13.55 -6.30
CA SER A 162 -0.21 -14.29 -5.49
C SER A 162 -1.65 -13.87 -5.82
N GLY A 163 -2.42 -14.76 -6.46
CA GLY A 163 -3.82 -14.47 -6.84
C GLY A 163 -4.75 -14.19 -5.65
N HIS A 164 -4.52 -14.82 -4.49
CA HIS A 164 -5.28 -14.52 -3.26
C HIS A 164 -5.01 -13.09 -2.80
N SER A 165 -3.73 -12.68 -2.79
CA SER A 165 -3.35 -11.31 -2.45
C SER A 165 -3.95 -10.31 -3.44
N THR A 166 -3.83 -10.57 -4.74
CA THR A 166 -4.36 -9.69 -5.78
C THR A 166 -5.87 -9.48 -5.63
N ALA A 167 -6.63 -10.57 -5.48
CA ALA A 167 -8.08 -10.49 -5.32
C ALA A 167 -8.50 -9.79 -4.02
N SER A 168 -7.86 -10.12 -2.90
CA SER A 168 -8.19 -9.52 -1.60
C SER A 168 -7.86 -8.04 -1.55
N PHE A 169 -6.70 -7.61 -2.06
CA PHE A 169 -6.34 -6.19 -2.10
C PHE A 169 -7.20 -5.41 -3.10
N ALA A 170 -7.65 -6.01 -4.20
CA ALA A 170 -8.58 -5.36 -5.14
C ALA A 170 -9.91 -5.02 -4.47
N VAL A 171 -10.53 -6.00 -3.82
CA VAL A 171 -11.80 -5.78 -3.10
C VAL A 171 -11.61 -4.87 -1.90
N ALA A 172 -10.56 -5.08 -1.10
CA ALA A 172 -10.26 -4.26 0.07
C ALA A 172 -10.01 -2.78 -0.31
N THR A 173 -9.37 -2.51 -1.45
CA THR A 173 -9.14 -1.14 -1.93
C THR A 173 -10.46 -0.42 -2.24
N VAL A 174 -11.37 -1.09 -2.92
CA VAL A 174 -12.71 -0.54 -3.21
C VAL A 174 -13.47 -0.26 -1.90
N LEU A 175 -13.52 -1.25 -1.01
CA LEU A 175 -14.21 -1.12 0.28
C LEU A 175 -13.60 -0.04 1.16
N ALA A 176 -12.26 0.04 1.25
CA ALA A 176 -11.56 1.04 2.05
C ALA A 176 -11.81 2.47 1.54
N LYS A 177 -11.87 2.68 0.21
CA LYS A 177 -12.17 4.00 -0.37
C LYS A 177 -13.64 4.38 -0.23
N ARG A 178 -14.55 3.42 -0.32
CA ARG A 178 -16.00 3.65 -0.24
C ARG A 178 -16.52 3.73 1.19
N PHE A 179 -15.83 3.07 2.12
CA PHE A 179 -16.14 3.06 3.54
C PHE A 179 -14.89 3.35 4.39
N PRO A 180 -14.42 4.61 4.44
CA PRO A 180 -13.18 4.98 5.14
C PRO A 180 -13.12 4.59 6.62
N LEU A 181 -14.28 4.49 7.29
CA LEU A 181 -14.36 4.03 8.68
C LEU A 181 -13.92 2.57 8.84
N PHE A 182 -14.21 1.72 7.84
CA PHE A 182 -13.85 0.31 7.83
C PHE A 182 -12.55 0.02 7.05
N ALA A 183 -11.88 1.05 6.52
CA ALA A 183 -10.65 0.90 5.76
C ALA A 183 -9.56 0.10 6.53
N PRO A 184 -9.28 0.37 7.82
CA PRO A 184 -8.27 -0.41 8.55
C PRO A 184 -8.61 -1.90 8.61
N LEU A 185 -9.89 -2.24 8.82
CA LEU A 185 -10.35 -3.62 8.85
C LEU A 185 -10.23 -4.30 7.49
N CYS A 186 -10.62 -3.62 6.41
CA CYS A 186 -10.53 -4.16 5.05
C CYS A 186 -9.08 -4.47 4.66
N ILE A 187 -8.16 -3.55 4.95
CA ILE A 187 -6.73 -3.74 4.68
C ILE A 187 -6.14 -4.81 5.61
N ALA A 188 -6.52 -4.85 6.89
CA ALA A 188 -6.08 -5.90 7.81
C ALA A 188 -6.50 -7.30 7.35
N LEU A 189 -7.73 -7.47 6.83
CA LEU A 189 -8.18 -8.74 6.26
C LEU A 189 -7.40 -9.13 5.01
N ALA A 190 -7.08 -8.18 4.13
CA ALA A 190 -6.24 -8.45 2.95
C ALA A 190 -4.81 -8.83 3.35
N LEU A 191 -4.23 -8.15 4.35
CA LEU A 191 -2.92 -8.50 4.93
C LEU A 191 -2.96 -9.87 5.61
N PHE A 192 -4.04 -10.22 6.29
CA PHE A 192 -4.22 -11.54 6.92
C PHE A 192 -4.24 -12.66 5.87
N VAL A 193 -4.96 -12.47 4.76
CA VAL A 193 -4.94 -13.39 3.62
C VAL A 193 -3.53 -13.50 3.04
N ALA A 194 -2.86 -12.37 2.83
CA ALA A 194 -1.49 -12.33 2.32
C ALA A 194 -0.51 -13.09 3.23
N LEU A 195 -0.56 -12.85 4.54
CA LEU A 195 0.28 -13.53 5.53
C LEU A 195 0.02 -15.04 5.52
N GLY A 196 -1.24 -15.47 5.46
CA GLY A 196 -1.60 -16.89 5.36
C GLY A 196 -0.97 -17.59 4.14
N ARG A 197 -0.70 -16.85 3.06
CA ARG A 197 -0.06 -17.38 1.85
C ARG A 197 1.44 -17.60 1.99
N VAL A 198 2.11 -16.72 2.73
CA VAL A 198 3.52 -16.90 3.11
C VAL A 198 3.65 -18.05 4.10
N LEU A 199 2.81 -18.09 5.13
CA LEU A 199 2.86 -19.14 6.16
C LEU A 199 2.57 -20.54 5.62
N ARG A 200 1.77 -20.69 4.56
CA ARG A 200 1.61 -22.00 3.87
C ARG A 200 2.81 -22.39 2.99
N GLY A 201 3.85 -21.55 2.87
CA GLY A 201 4.92 -21.76 1.89
C GLY A 201 4.43 -21.82 0.44
N SER A 202 3.27 -21.21 0.15
CA SER A 202 2.66 -21.27 -1.18
C SER A 202 3.13 -20.16 -2.12
N HIS A 203 3.61 -19.06 -1.53
CA HIS A 203 4.05 -17.84 -2.18
C HIS A 203 5.15 -17.17 -1.36
N PHE A 204 6.11 -16.56 -2.04
CA PHE A 204 7.13 -15.73 -1.43
C PHE A 204 6.55 -14.36 -0.99
N PRO A 205 7.09 -13.70 0.05
CA PRO A 205 6.78 -12.31 0.42
C PRO A 205 6.63 -11.36 -0.77
N THR A 206 7.54 -11.40 -1.74
CA THR A 206 7.46 -10.57 -2.95
C THR A 206 6.29 -10.94 -3.88
N ASP A 207 5.87 -12.20 -3.95
CA ASP A 207 4.66 -12.60 -4.71
C ASP A 207 3.40 -11.97 -4.13
N VAL A 208 3.35 -11.90 -2.79
CA VAL A 208 2.22 -11.35 -2.06
C VAL A 208 2.21 -9.83 -2.13
N LEU A 209 3.38 -9.20 -2.07
CA LEU A 209 3.56 -7.77 -2.33
C LEU A 209 3.17 -7.41 -3.77
N GLY A 210 3.62 -8.18 -4.77
CA GLY A 210 3.21 -8.04 -6.17
C GLY A 210 1.70 -8.13 -6.34
N GLY A 211 1.09 -9.11 -5.68
CA GLY A 211 -0.36 -9.23 -5.63
C GLY A 211 -1.04 -8.01 -5.01
N ALA A 212 -0.52 -7.50 -3.89
CA ALA A 212 -1.08 -6.32 -3.22
C ALA A 212 -1.01 -5.06 -4.09
N VAL A 213 0.10 -4.85 -4.80
CA VAL A 213 0.26 -3.73 -5.75
C VAL A 213 -0.76 -3.83 -6.89
N ILE A 214 -0.83 -4.99 -7.56
CA ILE A 214 -1.76 -5.20 -8.68
C ILE A 214 -3.22 -5.09 -8.22
N GLY A 215 -3.54 -5.66 -7.06
CA GLY A 215 -4.87 -5.57 -6.46
C GLY A 215 -5.27 -4.13 -6.18
N THR A 216 -4.38 -3.36 -5.55
CA THR A 216 -4.59 -1.94 -5.27
C THR A 216 -4.87 -1.15 -6.55
N LEU A 217 -4.02 -1.31 -7.57
CA LEU A 217 -4.20 -0.66 -8.87
C LEU A 217 -5.55 -1.03 -9.53
N SER A 218 -5.91 -2.32 -9.49
CA SER A 218 -7.19 -2.82 -10.02
C SER A 218 -8.38 -2.19 -9.33
N GLY A 219 -8.33 -2.02 -8.00
CA GLY A 219 -9.36 -1.35 -7.22
C GLY A 219 -9.52 0.12 -7.61
N PHE A 220 -8.42 0.87 -7.73
CA PHE A 220 -8.46 2.28 -8.15
C PHE A 220 -9.05 2.44 -9.56
N VAL A 221 -8.63 1.61 -10.51
CA VAL A 221 -9.13 1.64 -11.88
C VAL A 221 -10.63 1.30 -11.94
N ALA A 222 -11.08 0.30 -11.19
CA ALA A 222 -12.47 -0.12 -11.17
C ALA A 222 -13.44 0.94 -10.62
N MET A 223 -12.95 1.83 -9.74
CA MET A 223 -13.75 2.95 -9.20
C MET A 223 -13.81 4.15 -10.13
N ALA A 224 -13.02 4.18 -11.20
CA ALA A 224 -12.83 5.33 -12.06
C ALA A 224 -13.46 5.12 -13.45
N PRO A 225 -14.07 6.17 -14.03
CA PRO A 225 -14.47 6.12 -15.44
C PRO A 225 -13.23 6.06 -16.33
N LEU A 226 -13.35 5.44 -17.52
CA LEU A 226 -12.24 5.22 -18.48
C LEU A 226 -11.38 6.47 -18.71
N LYS A 227 -12.01 7.63 -18.86
CA LYS A 227 -11.33 8.92 -19.09
C LYS A 227 -10.39 9.36 -17.96
N HIS A 228 -10.54 8.81 -16.76
CA HIS A 228 -9.72 9.11 -15.58
C HIS A 228 -8.87 7.93 -15.14
N TRP A 229 -8.72 6.89 -15.95
CA TRP A 229 -7.90 5.72 -15.59
C TRP A 229 -6.45 6.09 -15.35
N ARG A 230 -5.89 7.00 -16.14
CA ARG A 230 -4.53 7.50 -15.94
C ARG A 230 -4.34 8.08 -14.53
N THR A 231 -5.14 9.07 -14.16
CA THR A 231 -5.04 9.71 -12.83
C THR A 231 -5.35 8.72 -11.70
N SER A 232 -6.24 7.76 -11.93
CA SER A 232 -6.57 6.73 -10.94
C SER A 232 -5.45 5.71 -10.75
N LEU A 233 -4.74 5.35 -11.83
CA LEU A 233 -3.53 4.53 -11.76
C LEU A 233 -2.41 5.27 -11.04
N GLU A 234 -2.21 6.56 -11.33
CA GLU A 234 -1.25 7.40 -10.63
C GLU A 234 -1.54 7.42 -9.12
N ASP A 235 -2.82 7.55 -8.73
CA ASP A 235 -3.25 7.50 -7.33
C ASP A 235 -2.96 6.12 -6.72
N GLY A 236 -3.40 5.05 -7.39
CA GLY A 236 -3.18 3.68 -6.92
C GLY A 236 -1.70 3.34 -6.76
N LEU A 237 -0.84 3.83 -7.67
CA LEU A 237 0.61 3.60 -7.61
C LEU A 237 1.25 4.26 -6.39
N ARG A 238 0.82 5.48 -6.02
CA ARG A 238 1.29 6.16 -4.80
C ARG A 238 0.90 5.41 -3.54
N TYR A 239 -0.35 4.95 -3.45
CA TYR A 239 -0.81 4.16 -2.30
C TYR A 239 -0.09 2.80 -2.22
N ALA A 240 0.10 2.13 -3.35
CA ALA A 240 0.84 0.88 -3.43
C ALA A 240 2.31 1.06 -3.02
N ALA A 241 2.97 2.15 -3.47
CA ALA A 241 4.33 2.50 -3.08
C ALA A 241 4.46 2.71 -1.57
N MET A 242 3.55 3.48 -0.95
CA MET A 242 3.55 3.68 0.49
C MET A 242 3.36 2.36 1.26
N GLY A 243 2.41 1.52 0.82
CA GLY A 243 2.16 0.21 1.44
C GLY A 243 3.35 -0.74 1.31
N ALA A 244 4.02 -0.75 0.16
CA ALA A 244 5.22 -1.55 -0.08
C ALA A 244 6.40 -1.10 0.80
N SER A 245 6.64 0.22 0.87
CA SER A 245 7.68 0.77 1.73
C SER A 245 7.41 0.49 3.20
N ALA A 246 6.14 0.52 3.64
CA ALA A 246 5.75 0.18 5.01
C ALA A 246 5.98 -1.30 5.33
N LEU A 247 5.67 -2.22 4.41
CA LEU A 247 5.98 -3.64 4.58
C LEU A 247 7.49 -3.87 4.66
N PHE A 248 8.26 -3.24 3.77
CA PHE A 248 9.73 -3.34 3.78
C PHE A 248 10.31 -2.82 5.11
N ALA A 249 9.84 -1.65 5.58
CA ALA A 249 10.24 -1.09 6.88
C ALA A 249 9.92 -2.04 8.04
N LEU A 250 8.73 -2.65 8.03
CA LEU A 250 8.32 -3.58 9.07
C LEU A 250 9.20 -4.83 9.10
N LEU A 251 9.46 -5.45 7.94
CA LEU A 251 10.34 -6.61 7.85
C LEU A 251 11.75 -6.26 8.34
N TRP A 252 12.28 -5.12 7.91
CA TRP A 252 13.60 -4.63 8.33
C TRP A 252 13.73 -4.49 9.84
N VAL A 253 12.76 -3.85 10.50
CA VAL A 253 12.79 -3.64 11.96
C VAL A 253 12.71 -4.97 12.69
N LEU A 254 11.87 -5.90 12.24
CA LEU A 254 11.71 -7.20 12.89
C LEU A 254 12.93 -8.11 12.74
N SER A 255 13.73 -7.91 11.68
CA SER A 255 14.81 -8.81 11.28
C SER A 255 16.20 -8.31 11.63
N ARG A 256 16.43 -6.98 11.62
CA ARG A 256 17.77 -6.41 11.77
C ARG A 256 17.97 -5.71 13.11
N GLN A 257 19.17 -5.91 13.65
CA GLN A 257 19.65 -5.14 14.79
C GLN A 257 19.88 -3.68 14.39
N MET A 258 19.92 -2.80 15.38
CA MET A 258 20.32 -1.42 15.14
C MET A 258 21.76 -1.35 14.65
N GLU A 259 22.02 -0.39 13.77
CA GLU A 259 23.38 -0.05 13.41
C GLU A 259 24.05 0.59 14.63
N ASP A 260 25.05 -0.09 15.18
CA ASP A 260 25.79 0.39 16.34
C ASP A 260 26.62 1.62 15.98
N GLY A 261 26.68 2.59 16.89
CA GLY A 261 27.53 3.77 16.77
C GLY A 261 26.81 5.06 16.39
N MET A 262 27.60 6.06 15.99
CA MET A 262 27.14 7.44 15.81
C MET A 262 26.08 7.58 14.71
N VAL A 263 26.16 6.77 13.65
CA VAL A 263 25.23 6.82 12.52
C VAL A 263 23.81 6.42 12.96
N GLY A 264 23.66 5.28 13.65
CA GLY A 264 22.37 4.85 14.19
C GLY A 264 21.76 5.85 15.17
N PHE A 265 22.58 6.44 16.04
CA PHE A 265 22.15 7.51 16.94
C PHE A 265 21.62 8.74 16.19
N LEU A 266 22.32 9.19 15.14
CA LEU A 266 21.89 10.31 14.31
C LEU A 266 20.54 10.03 13.63
N TYR A 267 20.35 8.83 13.08
CA TYR A 267 19.08 8.42 12.48
C TYR A 267 17.92 8.45 13.48
N LEU A 268 18.14 7.95 14.70
CA LEU A 268 17.14 8.00 15.77
C LEU A 268 16.83 9.44 16.21
N ALA A 269 17.85 10.27 16.40
CA ALA A 269 17.69 11.66 16.83
C ALA A 269 16.94 12.47 15.76
N LEU A 270 17.29 12.31 14.48
CA LEU A 270 16.58 12.93 13.37
C LEU A 270 15.15 12.41 13.26
N GLY A 271 14.94 11.10 13.37
CA GLY A 271 13.63 10.47 13.29
C GLY A 271 12.67 10.93 14.38
N THR A 272 13.12 10.89 15.64
CA THR A 272 12.35 11.39 16.79
C THR A 272 12.05 12.88 16.69
N SER A 273 13.01 13.70 16.25
CA SER A 273 12.82 15.13 16.02
C SER A 273 11.77 15.40 14.94
N ALA A 274 11.81 14.65 13.83
CA ALA A 274 10.82 14.76 12.76
C ALA A 274 9.41 14.37 13.22
N VAL A 275 9.27 13.26 13.96
CA VAL A 275 7.98 12.85 14.54
C VAL A 275 7.46 13.92 15.51
N ALA A 276 8.31 14.42 16.40
CA ALA A 276 7.94 15.47 17.35
C ALA A 276 7.52 16.77 16.63
N GLY A 277 8.24 17.19 15.60
CA GLY A 277 7.90 18.35 14.78
C GLY A 277 6.56 18.19 14.06
N GLY A 278 6.29 17.01 13.49
CA GLY A 278 5.01 16.73 12.82
C GLY A 278 3.83 16.72 13.80
N LEU A 279 4.00 16.14 14.99
CA LEU A 279 3.00 16.19 16.05
C LEU A 279 2.80 17.62 16.57
N TRP A 280 3.88 18.41 16.67
CA TRP A 280 3.82 19.82 17.07
C TRP A 280 2.99 20.65 16.09
N ILE A 281 3.22 20.50 14.77
CA ILE A 281 2.44 21.19 13.72
C ILE A 281 0.95 20.88 13.85
N ARG A 282 0.58 19.61 14.14
CA ARG A 282 -0.81 19.21 14.36
C ARG A 282 -1.40 19.84 15.62
N ARG A 283 -0.64 19.85 16.72
CA ARG A 283 -1.06 20.41 18.01
C ARG A 283 -1.28 21.92 17.94
N THR A 284 -0.30 22.67 17.42
CA THR A 284 -0.38 24.15 17.36
C THR A 284 -1.59 24.61 16.56
N ARG A 285 -1.89 23.95 15.43
CA ARG A 285 -3.05 24.30 14.61
C ARG A 285 -4.39 23.92 15.20
N TRP A 286 -4.45 22.84 15.97
CA TRP A 286 -5.64 22.53 16.76
C TRP A 286 -5.93 23.64 17.80
N MET A 287 -4.89 24.13 18.48
CA MET A 287 -5.02 25.20 19.47
C MET A 287 -5.41 26.55 18.84
N HIS A 288 -4.94 26.84 17.61
CA HIS A 288 -5.17 28.14 16.98
C HIS A 288 -6.42 28.23 16.08
N ARG A 289 -7.16 27.13 15.83
CA ARG A 289 -8.47 27.10 15.11
C ARG A 289 -8.55 28.04 13.89
N GLU A 290 -7.46 28.23 13.16
CA GLU A 290 -7.45 29.07 11.96
C GLU A 290 -8.15 28.33 10.82
N GLY A 291 -9.44 28.65 10.63
CA GLY A 291 -10.18 28.22 9.47
C GLY A 291 -9.55 28.83 8.22
N THR A 292 -9.01 27.98 7.33
CA THR A 292 -8.88 28.14 5.85
C THR A 292 -7.66 27.43 5.25
N ARG A 293 -6.73 26.83 6.03
CA ARG A 293 -5.54 26.14 5.46
C ARG A 293 -5.24 24.75 6.05
N TRP A 294 -6.28 23.93 6.26
CA TRP A 294 -6.12 22.60 6.86
C TRP A 294 -5.43 21.57 5.94
N GLY A 295 -5.68 21.63 4.63
CA GLY A 295 -5.27 20.59 3.68
C GLY A 295 -3.76 20.44 3.48
N ARG A 296 -3.04 21.54 3.21
CA ARG A 296 -1.62 21.48 2.86
C ARG A 296 -0.72 21.09 4.04
N ASP A 297 -0.99 21.64 5.22
CA ASP A 297 -0.14 21.46 6.39
C ASP A 297 -0.41 20.14 7.14
N SER A 298 -1.63 19.59 7.04
CA SER A 298 -1.92 18.24 7.51
C SER A 298 -1.13 17.20 6.73
N ASN A 299 -1.02 17.35 5.42
CA ASN A 299 -0.18 16.52 4.56
C ASN A 299 1.31 16.65 4.94
N VAL A 300 1.83 17.86 5.12
CA VAL A 300 3.23 18.06 5.54
C VAL A 300 3.51 17.39 6.89
N SER A 301 2.61 17.56 7.88
CA SER A 301 2.78 16.92 9.18
C SER A 301 2.79 15.39 9.09
N ALA A 302 1.90 14.80 8.28
CA ALA A 302 1.80 13.35 8.12
C ALA A 302 3.06 12.79 7.44
N LEU A 303 3.52 13.44 6.36
CA LEU A 303 4.71 13.04 5.63
C LEU A 303 5.98 13.15 6.51
N LEU A 304 6.08 14.19 7.33
CA LEU A 304 7.19 14.37 8.26
C LEU A 304 7.23 13.26 9.32
N ILE A 305 6.07 12.86 9.85
CA ILE A 305 5.99 11.77 10.82
C ILE A 305 6.36 10.44 10.17
N VAL A 306 5.81 10.13 8.99
CA VAL A 306 6.12 8.89 8.25
C VAL A 306 7.60 8.80 7.91
N TYR A 307 8.21 9.90 7.45
CA TYR A 307 9.65 9.96 7.18
C TYR A 307 10.48 9.81 8.45
N GLY A 308 10.04 10.42 9.56
CA GLY A 308 10.67 10.28 10.87
C GLY A 308 10.68 8.83 11.37
N LEU A 309 9.54 8.13 11.26
CA LEU A 309 9.44 6.71 11.59
C LEU A 309 10.35 5.85 10.70
N ALA A 310 10.46 6.17 9.41
CA ALA A 310 11.40 5.49 8.53
C ALA A 310 12.86 5.72 8.92
N ALA A 311 13.23 6.94 9.33
CA ALA A 311 14.59 7.22 9.81
C ALA A 311 14.91 6.41 11.08
N MET A 312 13.92 6.22 11.95
CA MET A 312 14.08 5.39 13.15
C MET A 312 14.38 3.93 12.84
N THR A 313 14.13 3.43 11.62
CA THR A 313 14.53 2.07 11.21
C THR A 313 16.05 1.90 11.08
N THR A 314 16.80 3.00 11.09
CA THR A 314 18.27 3.06 10.88
C THR A 314 18.73 2.44 9.56
N SER A 315 17.86 2.39 8.55
CA SER A 315 18.18 1.85 7.23
C SER A 315 18.13 2.93 6.16
N PRO A 316 19.23 3.18 5.43
CA PRO A 316 19.22 4.12 4.31
C PRO A 316 18.31 3.63 3.18
N LEU A 317 18.14 2.32 3.00
CA LEU A 317 17.26 1.75 1.98
C LEU A 317 15.78 1.99 2.33
N VAL A 318 15.39 1.72 3.57
CA VAL A 318 14.01 1.98 4.02
C VAL A 318 13.72 3.47 4.00
N LEU A 319 14.65 4.31 4.47
CA LEU A 319 14.51 5.75 4.42
C LEU A 319 14.37 6.27 2.99
N SER A 320 15.13 5.72 2.04
CA SER A 320 15.01 6.07 0.62
C SER A 320 13.66 5.66 0.03
N ALA A 321 13.20 4.42 0.29
CA ALA A 321 11.92 3.93 -0.19
C ALA A 321 10.74 4.75 0.34
N VAL A 322 10.74 5.06 1.64
CA VAL A 322 9.72 5.91 2.26
C VAL A 322 9.86 7.37 1.81
N GLY A 323 11.08 7.87 1.66
CA GLY A 323 11.36 9.21 1.15
C GLY A 323 10.78 9.43 -0.24
N PHE A 324 11.02 8.50 -1.18
CA PHE A 324 10.41 8.54 -2.51
C PHE A 324 8.88 8.43 -2.47
N ALA A 325 8.32 7.56 -1.61
CA ALA A 325 6.87 7.47 -1.44
C ALA A 325 6.28 8.79 -0.92
N CYS A 326 6.89 9.40 0.10
CA CYS A 326 6.49 10.70 0.63
C CYS A 326 6.61 11.82 -0.41
N MET A 327 7.70 11.82 -1.20
CA MET A 327 7.92 12.76 -2.29
C MET A 327 6.82 12.65 -3.35
N ALA A 328 6.39 11.43 -3.71
CA ALA A 328 5.29 11.22 -4.65
C ALA A 328 3.97 11.84 -4.16
N PHE A 329 3.64 11.69 -2.87
CA PHE A 329 2.46 12.32 -2.27
C PHE A 329 2.57 13.84 -2.26
N TRP A 330 3.74 14.38 -1.93
CA TRP A 330 3.99 15.82 -1.90
C TRP A 330 3.88 16.46 -3.29
N LEU A 331 4.51 15.86 -4.31
CA LEU A 331 4.46 16.32 -5.69
C LEU A 331 3.02 16.30 -6.24
N ASN A 332 2.24 15.28 -5.92
CA ASN A 332 0.82 15.24 -6.29
C ASN A 332 0.01 16.35 -5.61
N ALA A 333 0.25 16.62 -4.33
CA ALA A 333 -0.45 17.69 -3.60
C ALA A 333 -0.14 19.08 -4.20
N ILE A 334 1.10 19.33 -4.64
CA ILE A 334 1.48 20.57 -5.33
C ILE A 334 0.83 20.64 -6.72
N GLY A 335 0.83 19.52 -7.46
CA GLY A 335 0.30 19.45 -8.82
C GLY A 335 -1.21 19.60 -8.93
N ARG A 336 -1.98 19.24 -7.90
CA ARG A 336 -3.45 19.37 -7.91
C ARG A 336 -3.97 20.73 -7.47
N ASN A 337 -3.09 21.62 -6.99
CA ASN A 337 -3.48 22.91 -6.43
C ASN A 337 -4.62 22.73 -5.40
N ASP A 338 -4.44 21.75 -4.50
CA ASP A 338 -5.39 21.38 -3.45
C ASP A 338 -5.45 22.50 -2.36
N ASP A 339 -5.80 23.72 -2.77
CA ASP A 339 -6.16 24.85 -1.90
C ASP A 339 -7.61 24.73 -1.40
N VAL A 340 -8.31 23.64 -1.76
CA VAL A 340 -9.62 23.31 -1.19
C VAL A 340 -9.41 22.85 0.24
N ALA A 341 -9.42 23.81 1.17
CA ALA A 341 -9.51 23.57 2.59
C ALA A 341 -10.88 22.96 2.91
N GLU A 342 -11.02 21.65 2.71
CA GLU A 342 -12.18 20.92 3.18
C GLU A 342 -12.17 20.99 4.70
N GLN A 343 -13.24 21.54 5.30
CA GLN A 343 -13.41 21.58 6.75
C GLN A 343 -13.63 20.14 7.24
N LEU A 344 -12.53 19.44 7.54
CA LEU A 344 -12.60 18.14 8.16
C LEU A 344 -13.15 18.29 9.59
N PRO A 345 -14.15 17.48 9.99
CA PRO A 345 -14.72 17.57 11.33
C PRO A 345 -13.65 17.21 12.37
N ALA A 346 -13.62 17.92 13.50
CA ALA A 346 -12.56 17.80 14.52
C ALA A 346 -12.27 16.36 14.99
N TRP A 347 -13.25 15.46 14.94
CA TRP A 347 -13.08 14.05 15.31
C TRP A 347 -12.19 13.27 14.34
N SER A 348 -12.13 13.63 13.04
CA SER A 348 -11.27 12.92 12.06
C SER A 348 -9.79 13.19 12.34
N VAL A 349 -9.49 14.42 12.75
CA VAL A 349 -8.16 14.87 13.15
C VAL A 349 -7.69 14.19 14.43
N ILE A 350 -8.58 14.07 15.41
CA ILE A 350 -8.31 13.35 16.66
C ILE A 350 -8.03 11.88 16.36
N ARG A 351 -8.87 11.24 15.53
CA ARG A 351 -8.68 9.85 15.11
C ARG A 351 -7.36 9.63 14.38
N GLU A 352 -7.03 10.49 13.41
CA GLU A 352 -5.75 10.39 12.69
C GLU A 352 -4.55 10.60 13.60
N SER A 353 -4.62 11.57 14.51
CA SER A 353 -3.52 11.87 15.44
C SER A 353 -3.36 10.77 16.48
N ALA A 354 -4.45 10.16 16.94
CA ALA A 354 -4.43 8.98 17.82
C ALA A 354 -3.84 7.76 17.10
N LEU A 355 -4.25 7.50 15.85
CA LEU A 355 -3.69 6.41 15.03
C LEU A 355 -2.19 6.59 14.81
N ILE A 356 -1.76 7.82 14.49
CA ILE A 356 -0.33 8.13 14.31
C ILE A 356 0.43 7.99 15.63
N GLY A 357 -0.14 8.43 16.75
CA GLY A 357 0.44 8.24 18.08
C GLY A 357 0.60 6.76 18.43
N VAL A 358 -0.41 5.94 18.15
CA VAL A 358 -0.36 4.48 18.33
C VAL A 358 0.69 3.85 17.41
N LEU A 359 0.77 4.26 16.15
CA LEU A 359 1.79 3.76 15.21
C LEU A 359 3.20 4.15 15.63
N ALA A 360 3.40 5.38 16.11
CA ALA A 360 4.69 5.83 16.62
C ALA A 360 5.07 5.08 17.91
N PHE A 361 4.13 4.86 18.81
CA PHE A 361 4.35 4.07 20.02
C PHE A 361 4.61 2.59 19.72
N ALA A 362 3.84 1.99 18.81
CA ALA A 362 4.08 0.64 18.32
C ALA A 362 5.44 0.52 17.65
N MET A 363 5.86 1.53 16.88
CA MET A 363 7.19 1.58 16.30
C MET A 363 8.27 1.66 17.38
N LEU A 364 8.09 2.46 18.43
CA LEU A 364 9.01 2.50 19.57
C LEU A 364 9.14 1.13 20.26
N ILE A 365 8.01 0.45 20.49
CA ILE A 365 8.01 -0.93 21.02
C ILE A 365 8.72 -1.88 20.06
N LEU A 366 8.45 -1.78 18.76
CA LEU A 366 9.09 -2.61 17.73
C LEU A 366 10.59 -2.34 17.61
N VAL A 367 11.03 -1.11 17.89
CA VAL A 367 12.45 -0.75 17.96
C VAL A 367 13.13 -1.42 19.15
N GLU A 368 12.44 -1.60 20.28
CA GLU A 368 12.93 -2.41 21.41
C GLU A 368 12.85 -3.92 21.13
N ALA A 369 11.88 -4.35 20.33
CA ALA A 369 11.68 -5.74 19.91
C ALA A 369 12.41 -6.11 18.59
N ARG A 370 13.54 -5.47 18.27
CA ARG A 370 14.34 -5.78 17.07
C ARG A 370 14.99 -7.15 17.14
N ALA A 371 15.28 -7.72 15.97
CA ALA A 371 15.91 -9.04 15.81
C ALA A 371 15.14 -10.20 16.48
N VAL A 372 13.82 -10.06 16.63
CA VAL A 372 12.93 -11.15 17.07
C VAL A 372 12.84 -12.24 16.02
N LEU A 373 12.95 -11.89 14.73
CA LEU A 373 13.00 -12.87 13.66
C LEU A 373 14.44 -13.39 13.49
N PRO A 374 14.67 -14.72 13.41
CA PRO A 374 16.01 -15.29 13.31
C PRO A 374 16.65 -15.17 11.91
N PHE A 375 16.21 -14.20 11.11
CA PHE A 375 16.59 -14.00 9.71
C PHE A 375 16.81 -12.51 9.44
N PRO A 376 17.66 -12.13 8.48
CA PRO A 376 18.07 -10.74 8.22
C PRO A 376 17.05 -9.92 7.45
#